data_AF-A0A956SFL0-F1
#
_entry.id   AF-A0A956SFL0-F1
#
_cell.length_a   1.000
_cell.length_b   1.000
_cell.length_c   1.000
_cell.angle_alpha   90.00
_cell.angle_beta   90.00
_cell.angle_gamma   90.00
#
_symmetry.space_group_name_H-M   'P 1'
#
loop_
_entity.id
_entity.type
_entity.pdbx_description
1 polymer ?
#
loop_
_entity_poly.entity_id
_entity_poly.type
_entity_poly.pdbx_seq_one_letter_code
_entity_poly.pdbx_strand_id
1 'polypeptide(L)'
;MWNRMRALLMLLLVALLLPSQAAASLQDVVDAADDFKALLSTSQINELEQPFTESLAEKWSNLPCGSSCRNGLGFGDLDDEQLEAAKAVIRTAAGTALSEGYSEFWQVVTADSLLGTVAGNNYSKDLYFISFLNSPSTSSPWMLQYGGHHIAVNIAYSGATIGGTPMFVGVEPTSWTNGLATATLENEHDALAAMLAGLSASELSQAALSGSFSDVVLGPGRDGEFPLTPSGIACSNLTASQQELVLTAMDFYLDDLDAESAAWLRGIYESELADTYIGYKGTGTSGVPSSFLASHADYVRIDGPSVWIEFVCQNGVVFNQIHYHSVWRDEERDYGDYLTATTSIDEDPVDSSSQSVLALSNYPNPFRSATTVAFTLREEANVRLDVFDPSGKKVETLASNVLSAGAHAVEWNASDVPGGVYFCRLQAGSKVVTQRMLVVR
;
A
#
# COMPACT_ATOMS: atom_id res chain seq x y z
N MET A 1 -19.08 8.48 -41.21
CA MET A 1 -18.22 9.64 -40.87
C MET A 1 -18.89 10.63 -39.89
N TRP A 2 -20.04 10.31 -39.28
CA TRP A 2 -20.70 11.17 -38.27
C TRP A 2 -20.54 10.67 -36.81
N ASN A 3 -20.07 9.43 -36.59
CA ASN A 3 -19.88 8.86 -35.24
C ASN A 3 -18.42 8.87 -34.73
N ARG A 4 -17.48 9.51 -35.44
CA ARG A 4 -16.06 9.57 -35.03
C ARG A 4 -15.60 10.95 -34.52
N MET A 5 -16.52 11.90 -34.33
CA MET A 5 -16.22 13.24 -33.79
C MET A 5 -16.65 13.46 -32.33
N ARG A 6 -17.12 12.42 -31.63
CA ARG A 6 -17.49 12.53 -30.20
C ARG A 6 -16.34 12.20 -29.23
N ALA A 7 -15.38 11.38 -29.63
CA ALA A 7 -14.27 10.99 -28.76
C ALA A 7 -13.12 12.01 -28.68
N LEU A 8 -13.06 13.00 -29.58
CA LEU A 8 -11.99 14.01 -29.61
C LEU A 8 -12.42 15.42 -29.20
N LEU A 9 -13.70 15.62 -28.86
CA LEU A 9 -14.24 16.93 -28.45
C LEU A 9 -14.67 16.99 -26.96
N MET A 10 -14.44 15.92 -26.19
CA MET A 10 -14.69 15.85 -24.75
C MET A 10 -13.44 16.12 -23.89
N LEU A 11 -12.38 16.68 -24.48
CA LEU A 11 -11.12 16.98 -23.79
C LEU A 11 -10.78 18.48 -23.78
N LEU A 12 -11.67 19.38 -24.20
CA LEU A 12 -11.33 20.81 -24.25
C LEU A 12 -12.40 21.82 -23.87
N LEU A 13 -13.54 21.45 -23.27
CA LEU A 13 -14.44 22.48 -22.75
C LEU A 13 -15.33 21.90 -21.64
N VAL A 14 -14.91 22.14 -20.40
CA VAL A 14 -15.71 22.52 -19.22
C VAL A 14 -14.79 22.31 -17.99
N ALA A 15 -13.77 23.16 -17.86
CA ALA A 15 -13.32 23.59 -16.53
C ALA A 15 -14.37 24.62 -16.05
N LEU A 16 -15.59 24.15 -15.78
CA LEU A 16 -16.48 24.91 -14.93
C LEU A 16 -15.81 24.88 -13.56
N LEU A 17 -15.41 26.06 -13.08
CA LEU A 17 -15.04 26.28 -11.68
C LEU A 17 -16.25 25.90 -10.82
N LEU A 18 -16.41 24.61 -10.55
CA LEU A 18 -16.96 24.18 -9.28
C LEU A 18 -15.95 24.68 -8.25
N PRO A 19 -16.38 25.37 -7.18
CA PRO A 19 -15.47 25.59 -6.07
C PRO A 19 -14.93 24.22 -5.68
N SER A 20 -13.60 24.03 -5.76
CA SER A 20 -12.99 22.84 -5.19
C SER A 20 -13.47 22.79 -3.75
N GLN A 21 -14.27 21.77 -3.42
CA GLN A 21 -14.60 21.54 -2.03
C GLN A 21 -13.24 21.40 -1.33
N ALA A 22 -13.00 22.23 -0.31
CA ALA A 22 -11.72 22.21 0.39
C ALA A 22 -11.44 20.76 0.82
N ALA A 23 -10.22 20.27 0.59
CA ALA A 23 -9.83 18.94 1.03
C ALA A 23 -10.12 18.82 2.54
N ALA A 24 -10.68 17.67 2.95
CA ALA A 24 -10.91 17.41 4.36
C ALA A 24 -9.56 17.38 5.08
N SER A 25 -9.47 18.09 6.20
CA SER A 25 -8.29 18.09 7.05
C SER A 25 -8.26 16.86 7.96
N LEU A 26 -7.10 16.53 8.54
CA LEU A 26 -7.01 15.51 9.59
C LEU A 26 -7.96 15.79 10.76
N GLN A 27 -8.23 17.07 11.08
CA GLN A 27 -9.21 17.43 12.10
C GLN A 27 -10.62 16.95 11.72
N ASP A 28 -11.02 17.09 10.46
CA ASP A 28 -12.34 16.64 9.99
C ASP A 28 -12.47 15.11 10.09
N VAL A 29 -11.40 14.37 9.81
CA VAL A 29 -11.37 12.90 9.97
C VAL A 29 -11.53 12.52 11.44
N VAL A 30 -10.82 13.19 12.35
CA VAL A 30 -10.91 12.96 13.80
C VAL A 30 -12.30 13.31 14.33
N ASP A 31 -12.87 14.43 13.90
CA ASP A 31 -14.23 14.85 14.31
C ASP A 31 -15.27 13.82 13.86
N ALA A 32 -15.18 13.32 12.62
CA ALA A 32 -16.06 12.26 12.13
C ALA A 32 -15.90 10.95 12.92
N ALA A 33 -14.67 10.61 13.33
CA ALA A 33 -14.39 9.43 14.14
C ALA A 33 -14.96 9.57 15.57
N ASP A 34 -14.89 10.76 16.17
CA ASP A 34 -15.47 11.04 17.48
C ASP A 34 -17.00 11.04 17.44
N ASP A 35 -17.60 11.60 16.39
CA ASP A 35 -19.05 11.54 16.13
C ASP A 35 -19.52 10.08 16.00
N PHE A 36 -18.78 9.24 15.27
CA PHE A 36 -19.07 7.82 15.17
C PHE A 36 -18.97 7.12 16.53
N LYS A 37 -17.88 7.34 17.28
CA LYS A 37 -17.68 6.76 18.62
C LYS A 37 -18.77 7.16 19.62
N ALA A 38 -19.31 8.37 19.51
CA ALA A 38 -20.39 8.86 20.39
C ALA A 38 -21.69 8.06 20.26
N LEU A 39 -21.91 7.37 19.13
CA LEU A 39 -23.08 6.53 18.88
C LEU A 39 -22.90 5.08 19.33
N LEU A 40 -21.68 4.67 19.68
CA LEU A 40 -21.33 3.28 19.95
C LEU A 40 -21.44 2.92 21.43
N SER A 41 -21.82 1.67 21.70
CA SER A 41 -21.70 1.08 23.03
C SER A 41 -20.22 0.88 23.41
N THR A 42 -19.92 0.74 24.70
CA THR A 42 -18.56 0.43 25.17
C THR A 42 -17.99 -0.85 24.54
N SER A 43 -18.84 -1.86 24.25
CA SER A 43 -18.39 -3.09 23.58
C SER A 43 -17.97 -2.82 22.14
N GLN A 44 -18.79 -2.08 21.40
CA GLN A 44 -18.49 -1.69 20.02
C GLN A 44 -17.24 -0.81 19.93
N ILE A 45 -17.02 0.10 20.89
CA ILE A 45 -15.79 0.92 20.96
C ILE A 45 -14.56 0.03 21.16
N ASN A 46 -14.62 -0.99 22.02
CA ASN A 46 -13.49 -1.90 22.25
C ASN A 46 -13.15 -2.78 21.02
N GLU A 47 -14.15 -3.05 20.17
CA GLU A 47 -13.96 -3.75 18.90
C GLU A 47 -13.40 -2.82 17.82
N LEU A 48 -13.95 -1.60 17.72
CA LEU A 48 -13.52 -0.56 16.78
C LEU A 48 -12.06 -0.12 17.04
N GLU A 49 -11.75 0.26 18.28
CA GLU A 49 -10.49 0.86 18.68
C GLU A 49 -9.59 -0.16 19.38
N GLN A 50 -8.52 -0.55 18.69
CA GLN A 50 -7.55 -1.56 19.13
C GLN A 50 -6.18 -0.89 19.29
N PRO A 51 -5.27 -1.41 20.14
CA PRO A 51 -3.89 -0.90 20.16
C PRO A 51 -3.21 -1.17 18.81
N PHE A 52 -2.38 -0.25 18.36
CA PHE A 52 -1.55 -0.49 17.19
C PHE A 52 -0.52 -1.59 17.45
N THR A 53 -0.49 -2.59 16.57
CA THR A 53 0.58 -3.59 16.46
C THR A 53 0.74 -3.96 14.99
N GLU A 54 1.94 -4.36 14.57
CA GLU A 54 2.21 -4.87 13.22
C GLU A 54 1.21 -5.97 12.84
N SER A 55 1.01 -6.95 13.73
CA SER A 55 0.07 -8.05 13.50
C SER A 55 -1.39 -7.62 13.33
N LEU A 56 -1.80 -6.47 13.87
CA LEU A 56 -3.13 -5.93 13.61
C LEU A 56 -3.13 -5.11 12.32
N ALA A 57 -2.11 -4.28 12.06
CA ALA A 57 -1.99 -3.55 10.80
C ALA A 57 -2.05 -4.51 9.58
N GLU A 58 -1.32 -5.63 9.64
CA GLU A 58 -1.26 -6.64 8.58
C GLU A 58 -2.52 -7.53 8.49
N LYS A 59 -3.49 -7.37 9.41
CA LYS A 59 -4.67 -8.26 9.50
C LYS A 59 -5.80 -7.82 8.57
N TRP A 60 -5.59 -8.07 7.28
CA TRP A 60 -6.58 -7.95 6.21
C TRP A 60 -6.50 -9.16 5.26
N SER A 61 -7.51 -9.34 4.41
CA SER A 61 -7.61 -10.49 3.51
C SER A 61 -8.56 -10.18 2.34
N ASN A 62 -8.23 -10.70 1.17
CA ASN A 62 -9.09 -10.71 -0.02
C ASN A 62 -9.90 -12.01 -0.17
N LEU A 63 -9.88 -12.92 0.81
CA LEU A 63 -10.62 -14.16 0.79
C LEU A 63 -11.96 -14.03 1.55
N PRO A 64 -12.97 -14.85 1.21
CA PRO A 64 -14.16 -14.99 2.03
C PRO A 64 -13.80 -15.52 3.41
N CYS A 65 -13.94 -14.69 4.43
CA CYS A 65 -13.66 -15.04 5.79
C CYS A 65 -14.57 -14.24 6.73
N GLY A 66 -15.06 -14.88 7.80
CA GLY A 66 -15.99 -14.27 8.76
C GLY A 66 -15.31 -13.20 9.64
N SER A 67 -15.99 -12.75 10.71
CA SER A 67 -15.55 -11.62 11.55
C SER A 67 -14.18 -11.74 12.23
N SER A 68 -13.56 -12.92 12.23
CA SER A 68 -12.26 -13.15 12.90
C SER A 68 -11.03 -12.87 12.03
N CYS A 69 -11.18 -12.68 10.71
CA CYS A 69 -10.04 -12.45 9.81
C CYS A 69 -9.67 -10.98 9.59
N ARG A 70 -10.56 -10.05 9.94
CA ARG A 70 -10.33 -8.60 9.85
C ARG A 70 -10.42 -8.01 11.27
N ASN A 71 -9.92 -6.80 11.43
CA ASN A 71 -10.05 -6.06 12.69
C ASN A 71 -11.27 -5.17 12.66
N GLY A 72 -11.68 -4.71 13.84
CA GLY A 72 -12.68 -3.67 13.94
C GLY A 72 -14.10 -4.18 14.01
N LEU A 73 -15.00 -3.22 13.87
CA LEU A 73 -16.44 -3.40 13.99
C LEU A 73 -17.03 -3.71 12.61
N GLY A 74 -17.81 -4.78 12.53
CA GLY A 74 -18.49 -5.19 11.31
C GLY A 74 -19.67 -4.28 10.99
N PHE A 75 -19.86 -3.94 9.72
CA PHE A 75 -20.99 -3.13 9.25
C PHE A 75 -22.33 -3.83 9.49
N GLY A 76 -22.35 -5.17 9.55
CA GLY A 76 -23.53 -5.94 9.93
C GLY A 76 -23.93 -5.80 11.41
N ASP A 77 -23.02 -5.32 12.26
CA ASP A 77 -23.23 -5.14 13.70
C ASP A 77 -23.61 -3.69 14.07
N LEU A 78 -23.79 -2.83 13.06
CA LEU A 78 -24.19 -1.44 13.19
C LEU A 78 -25.68 -1.26 12.87
N ASP A 79 -26.36 -0.39 13.61
CA ASP A 79 -27.65 0.13 13.16
C ASP A 79 -27.49 1.18 12.03
N ASP A 80 -28.60 1.64 11.47
CA ASP A 80 -28.57 2.58 10.33
C ASP A 80 -27.86 3.91 10.66
N GLU A 81 -28.01 4.42 11.89
CA GLU A 81 -27.39 5.69 12.31
C GLU A 81 -25.88 5.50 12.50
N GLN A 82 -25.48 4.42 13.15
CA GLN A 82 -24.09 4.04 13.33
C GLN A 82 -23.38 3.76 12.00
N LEU A 83 -24.04 3.09 11.06
CA LEU A 83 -23.50 2.79 9.73
C LEU A 83 -23.30 4.07 8.90
N GLU A 84 -24.22 5.03 8.97
CA GLU A 84 -24.03 6.32 8.30
C GLU A 84 -22.88 7.15 8.91
N ALA A 85 -22.66 7.05 10.23
CA ALA A 85 -21.51 7.68 10.87
C ALA A 85 -20.18 6.99 10.48
N ALA A 86 -20.13 5.65 10.43
CA ALA A 86 -18.96 4.92 9.92
C ALA A 86 -18.63 5.32 8.46
N LYS A 87 -19.67 5.44 7.61
CA LYS A 87 -19.53 5.96 6.25
C LYS A 87 -18.97 7.38 6.21
N ALA A 88 -19.37 8.24 7.13
CA ALA A 88 -18.85 9.60 7.20
C ALA A 88 -17.34 9.60 7.49
N VAL A 89 -16.84 8.75 8.38
CA VAL A 89 -15.38 8.61 8.62
C VAL A 89 -14.64 8.26 7.34
N ILE A 90 -15.08 7.22 6.63
CA ILE A 90 -14.45 6.76 5.38
C ILE A 90 -14.53 7.85 4.31
N ARG A 91 -15.69 8.52 4.17
CA ARG A 91 -15.89 9.60 3.20
C ARG A 91 -14.95 10.77 3.43
N THR A 92 -14.72 11.12 4.69
CA THR A 92 -13.83 12.22 5.04
C THR A 92 -12.37 11.85 4.80
N ALA A 93 -11.97 10.60 5.10
CA ALA A 93 -10.59 10.14 4.92
C ALA A 93 -10.20 9.88 3.45
N ALA A 94 -11.08 9.26 2.66
CA ALA A 94 -10.81 8.84 1.29
C ALA A 94 -11.17 9.92 0.24
N GLY A 95 -11.70 11.06 0.67
CA GLY A 95 -12.21 12.08 -0.25
C GLY A 95 -13.52 11.70 -0.95
N THR A 96 -13.99 12.60 -1.82
CA THR A 96 -15.31 12.53 -2.48
C THR A 96 -15.25 12.67 -4.00
N ALA A 97 -14.08 12.41 -4.59
CA ALA A 97 -13.97 12.37 -6.04
C ALA A 97 -14.93 11.31 -6.62
N LEU A 98 -15.50 11.60 -7.78
CA LEU A 98 -16.43 10.67 -8.43
C LEU A 98 -15.64 9.50 -8.98
N SER A 99 -16.12 8.28 -8.68
CA SER A 99 -15.45 7.02 -9.02
C SER A 99 -14.11 6.76 -8.33
N GLU A 100 -13.69 7.59 -7.38
CA GLU A 100 -12.49 7.36 -6.57
C GLU A 100 -12.85 7.37 -5.07
N GLY A 101 -11.94 6.90 -4.22
CA GLY A 101 -11.99 6.99 -2.77
C GLY A 101 -13.27 6.39 -2.20
N TYR A 102 -14.07 7.21 -1.51
CA TYR A 102 -15.34 6.75 -0.94
C TYR A 102 -16.34 6.27 -2.00
N SER A 103 -16.34 6.88 -3.19
CA SER A 103 -17.21 6.47 -4.27
C SER A 103 -16.84 5.08 -4.76
N GLU A 104 -15.55 4.83 -5.05
CA GLU A 104 -15.08 3.51 -5.45
C GLU A 104 -15.37 2.46 -4.36
N PHE A 105 -15.02 2.74 -3.11
CA PHE A 105 -15.27 1.83 -1.99
C PHE A 105 -16.71 1.30 -1.96
N TRP A 106 -17.72 2.19 -2.11
CA TRP A 106 -19.11 1.75 -2.10
C TRP A 106 -19.56 1.04 -3.37
N GLN A 107 -18.93 1.30 -4.51
CA GLN A 107 -19.17 0.51 -5.71
C GLN A 107 -18.66 -0.92 -5.51
N VAL A 108 -17.47 -1.10 -4.93
CA VAL A 108 -16.93 -2.43 -4.58
C VAL A 108 -17.84 -3.16 -3.59
N VAL A 109 -18.28 -2.49 -2.52
CA VAL A 109 -19.22 -3.08 -1.54
C VAL A 109 -20.54 -3.51 -2.21
N THR A 110 -21.02 -2.71 -3.16
CA THR A 110 -22.24 -3.00 -3.93
C THR A 110 -22.05 -4.18 -4.86
N ALA A 111 -20.92 -4.26 -5.57
CA ALA A 111 -20.57 -5.39 -6.43
C ALA A 111 -20.45 -6.69 -5.63
N ASP A 112 -19.78 -6.65 -4.46
CA ASP A 112 -19.68 -7.80 -3.56
C ASP A 112 -21.06 -8.24 -3.03
N SER A 113 -21.92 -7.29 -2.63
CA SER A 113 -23.29 -7.62 -2.21
C SER A 113 -24.12 -8.24 -3.34
N LEU A 114 -23.87 -7.87 -4.59
CA LEU A 114 -24.50 -8.49 -5.76
C LEU A 114 -24.04 -9.95 -5.91
N LEU A 115 -22.75 -10.25 -5.69
CA LEU A 115 -22.27 -11.64 -5.64
C LEU A 115 -23.02 -12.45 -4.59
N GLY A 116 -23.35 -11.86 -3.44
CA GLY A 116 -24.12 -12.51 -2.38
C GLY A 116 -25.47 -13.04 -2.84
N THR A 117 -26.11 -12.35 -3.79
CA THR A 117 -27.39 -12.76 -4.38
C THR A 117 -27.28 -13.98 -5.30
N VAL A 118 -26.07 -14.31 -5.75
CA VAL A 118 -25.78 -15.40 -6.71
C VAL A 118 -25.02 -16.56 -6.06
N ALA A 119 -23.98 -16.26 -5.27
CA ALA A 119 -23.03 -17.21 -4.71
C ALA A 119 -23.18 -17.43 -3.19
N GLY A 120 -24.09 -16.71 -2.53
CA GLY A 120 -24.45 -16.90 -1.12
C GLY A 120 -23.67 -16.03 -0.13
N ASN A 121 -23.80 -16.35 1.15
CA ASN A 121 -23.53 -15.45 2.29
C ASN A 121 -22.05 -15.06 2.52
N ASN A 122 -21.14 -15.53 1.69
CA ASN A 122 -19.72 -15.18 1.75
C ASN A 122 -19.41 -13.79 1.19
N TYR A 123 -20.39 -13.17 0.50
CA TYR A 123 -20.29 -11.87 -0.11
C TYR A 123 -21.45 -11.00 0.38
N SER A 124 -21.15 -9.91 1.05
CA SER A 124 -22.16 -9.02 1.66
C SER A 124 -21.49 -7.76 2.18
N LYS A 125 -22.19 -6.62 2.05
CA LYS A 125 -21.86 -5.38 2.76
C LYS A 125 -21.71 -5.57 4.27
N ASP A 126 -22.38 -6.56 4.85
CA ASP A 126 -22.34 -6.82 6.30
C ASP A 126 -21.01 -7.47 6.74
N LEU A 127 -20.19 -7.93 5.79
CA LEU A 127 -18.86 -8.49 6.00
C LEU A 127 -17.73 -7.46 5.72
N TYR A 128 -18.08 -6.18 5.76
CA TYR A 128 -17.13 -5.07 5.74
C TYR A 128 -16.93 -4.53 7.14
N PHE A 129 -15.75 -3.99 7.40
CA PHE A 129 -15.27 -3.62 8.73
C PHE A 129 -14.64 -2.24 8.70
N ILE A 130 -14.63 -1.60 9.87
CA ILE A 130 -13.88 -0.38 10.17
C ILE A 130 -13.15 -0.56 11.51
N SER A 131 -11.87 -0.20 11.56
CA SER A 131 -11.03 -0.27 12.75
C SER A 131 -10.17 0.98 12.89
N PHE A 132 -9.96 1.40 14.13
CA PHE A 132 -8.94 2.38 14.51
C PHE A 132 -7.85 1.64 15.27
N LEU A 133 -6.62 1.68 14.76
CA LEU A 133 -5.45 1.22 15.49
C LEU A 133 -4.79 2.41 16.18
N ASN A 134 -4.82 2.41 17.51
CA ASN A 134 -4.76 3.57 18.41
C ASN A 134 -5.96 4.52 18.28
N SER A 135 -6.13 5.39 19.28
CA SER A 135 -7.20 6.39 19.29
C SER A 135 -6.97 7.45 18.21
N PRO A 136 -8.01 7.83 17.43
CA PRO A 136 -7.93 8.95 16.50
C PRO A 136 -7.39 10.23 17.14
N SER A 137 -6.44 10.87 16.47
CA SER A 137 -5.75 12.05 16.98
C SER A 137 -5.22 12.93 15.86
N THR A 138 -5.24 14.24 16.08
CA THR A 138 -4.56 15.21 15.19
C THR A 138 -3.06 15.35 15.48
N SER A 139 -2.51 14.56 16.40
CA SER A 139 -1.10 14.69 16.82
C SER A 139 -0.41 13.36 17.12
N SER A 140 -1.10 12.41 17.76
CA SER A 140 -0.53 11.11 18.09
C SER A 140 -0.69 10.14 16.91
N PRO A 141 0.24 9.19 16.71
CA PRO A 141 0.13 8.24 15.61
C PRO A 141 -1.04 7.26 15.76
N TRP A 142 -1.82 7.09 14.70
CA TRP A 142 -2.92 6.13 14.62
C TRP A 142 -3.17 5.72 13.17
N MET A 143 -3.94 4.66 12.97
CA MET A 143 -4.31 4.18 11.64
C MET A 143 -5.80 3.90 11.54
N LEU A 144 -6.38 4.31 10.42
CA LEU A 144 -7.70 3.93 9.98
C LEU A 144 -7.56 2.70 9.06
N GLN A 145 -8.25 1.61 9.40
CA GLN A 145 -8.43 0.46 8.52
C GLN A 145 -9.91 0.33 8.15
N TYR A 146 -10.21 0.13 6.88
CA TYR A 146 -11.55 -0.25 6.45
C TYR A 146 -11.49 -1.18 5.23
N GLY A 147 -12.48 -2.04 5.11
CA GLY A 147 -12.50 -3.01 4.02
C GLY A 147 -13.34 -4.24 4.28
N GLY A 148 -13.34 -5.15 3.32
CA GLY A 148 -14.11 -6.39 3.31
C GLY A 148 -13.46 -7.40 2.37
N HIS A 149 -14.27 -8.24 1.74
CA HIS A 149 -13.82 -9.29 0.85
C HIS A 149 -13.02 -8.77 -0.36
N HIS A 150 -13.50 -7.68 -0.98
CA HIS A 150 -12.96 -7.16 -2.23
C HIS A 150 -12.24 -5.82 -2.11
N ILE A 151 -12.04 -5.28 -0.90
CA ILE A 151 -11.26 -4.06 -0.72
C ILE A 151 -10.64 -4.05 0.67
N ALA A 152 -9.41 -3.57 0.77
CA ALA A 152 -8.75 -3.30 2.04
C ALA A 152 -7.95 -2.02 1.91
N VAL A 153 -8.19 -1.06 2.79
CA VAL A 153 -7.49 0.23 2.79
C VAL A 153 -6.94 0.52 4.19
N ASN A 154 -5.72 1.02 4.22
CA ASN A 154 -5.00 1.40 5.42
C ASN A 154 -4.50 2.84 5.25
N ILE A 155 -4.95 3.74 6.12
CA ILE A 155 -4.48 5.13 6.12
C ILE A 155 -3.88 5.42 7.48
N ALA A 156 -2.59 5.77 7.50
CA ALA A 156 -1.83 6.05 8.70
C ALA A 156 -1.66 7.57 8.87
N TYR A 157 -1.81 8.03 10.12
CA TYR A 157 -1.74 9.43 10.49
C TYR A 157 -0.76 9.66 11.64
N SER A 158 -0.03 10.77 11.60
CA SER A 158 0.77 11.31 12.70
C SER A 158 0.95 12.82 12.50
N GLY A 159 -0.02 13.61 12.95
CA GLY A 159 -0.07 15.06 12.67
C GLY A 159 -0.52 15.42 11.25
N ALA A 160 -0.26 14.54 10.28
CA ALA A 160 -0.78 14.52 8.92
C ALA A 160 -0.83 13.06 8.43
N THR A 161 -1.33 12.79 7.23
CA THR A 161 -1.19 11.48 6.59
C THR A 161 0.29 11.15 6.39
N ILE A 162 0.70 9.96 6.81
CA ILE A 162 2.08 9.46 6.72
C ILE A 162 2.20 8.18 5.87
N GLY A 163 1.08 7.57 5.49
CA GLY A 163 1.02 6.45 4.56
C GLY A 163 -0.43 6.15 4.18
N GLY A 164 -0.66 5.78 2.93
CA GLY A 164 -1.99 5.43 2.39
C GLY A 164 -2.11 3.97 1.96
N THR A 165 -1.12 3.14 2.29
CA THR A 165 -1.02 1.77 1.80
C THR A 165 -0.84 0.78 2.97
N PRO A 166 -1.08 -0.53 2.78
CA PRO A 166 -1.51 -1.17 1.53
C PRO A 166 -2.97 -0.84 1.22
N MET A 167 -3.22 -0.67 -0.07
CA MET A 167 -4.55 -0.65 -0.65
C MET A 167 -4.70 -1.81 -1.60
N PHE A 168 -5.70 -2.65 -1.37
CA PHE A 168 -6.09 -3.74 -2.27
C PHE A 168 -7.52 -3.51 -2.74
N VAL A 169 -7.77 -3.77 -4.01
CA VAL A 169 -9.11 -3.77 -4.60
C VAL A 169 -9.28 -4.98 -5.51
N GLY A 170 -10.40 -5.65 -5.38
CA GLY A 170 -10.87 -6.66 -6.30
C GLY A 170 -12.28 -6.32 -6.76
N VAL A 171 -12.66 -6.74 -7.96
CA VAL A 171 -14.05 -6.57 -8.40
C VAL A 171 -14.52 -7.72 -9.28
N GLU A 172 -15.66 -8.29 -8.86
CA GLU A 172 -16.49 -9.17 -9.66
C GLU A 172 -17.95 -8.90 -9.25
N PRO A 173 -18.88 -8.66 -10.20
CA PRO A 173 -18.66 -8.47 -11.62
C PRO A 173 -18.09 -7.08 -11.94
N THR A 174 -17.35 -6.97 -13.05
CA THR A 174 -16.83 -5.68 -13.55
C THR A 174 -17.93 -4.77 -14.13
N SER A 175 -19.15 -5.30 -14.35
CA SER A 175 -20.32 -4.53 -14.75
C SER A 175 -21.64 -5.20 -14.34
N TRP A 176 -22.69 -4.41 -14.06
CA TRP A 176 -24.02 -4.92 -13.70
C TRP A 176 -25.17 -3.96 -14.03
N THR A 177 -26.36 -4.51 -14.25
CA THR A 177 -27.53 -3.79 -14.79
C THR A 177 -28.54 -3.45 -13.69
N ASN A 178 -28.20 -2.55 -12.75
CA ASN A 178 -29.14 -2.06 -11.72
C ASN A 178 -29.03 -0.55 -11.41
N GLY A 179 -28.59 0.29 -12.36
CA GLY A 179 -28.67 1.75 -12.24
C GLY A 179 -27.54 2.46 -11.48
N LEU A 180 -26.55 1.72 -10.98
CA LEU A 180 -25.26 2.20 -10.43
C LEU A 180 -24.07 1.64 -11.26
N ALA A 181 -24.29 1.42 -12.55
CA ALA A 181 -23.48 0.54 -13.38
C ALA A 181 -22.02 1.01 -13.59
N THR A 182 -21.11 0.02 -13.55
CA THR A 182 -20.02 -0.28 -14.51
C THR A 182 -18.59 0.25 -14.35
N ALA A 183 -18.24 1.08 -13.36
CA ALA A 183 -16.96 1.80 -13.41
C ALA A 183 -15.90 1.43 -12.34
N THR A 184 -16.16 0.45 -11.46
CA THR A 184 -15.19 0.08 -10.41
C THR A 184 -13.91 -0.45 -11.03
N LEU A 185 -12.76 0.14 -10.68
CA LEU A 185 -11.47 -0.07 -11.32
C LEU A 185 -11.39 0.26 -12.83
N GLU A 186 -12.40 0.89 -13.44
CA GLU A 186 -12.39 1.22 -14.88
C GLU A 186 -11.34 2.29 -15.20
N ASN A 187 -11.18 3.26 -14.31
CA ASN A 187 -10.23 4.35 -14.48
C ASN A 187 -8.77 3.87 -14.43
N GLU A 188 -8.43 3.05 -13.43
CA GLU A 188 -7.14 2.39 -13.25
C GLU A 188 -6.85 1.47 -14.44
N HIS A 189 -7.83 0.63 -14.80
CA HIS A 189 -7.72 -0.25 -15.95
C HIS A 189 -7.39 0.54 -17.22
N ASP A 190 -8.17 1.58 -17.52
CA ASP A 190 -8.01 2.35 -18.75
C ASP A 190 -6.72 3.18 -18.76
N ALA A 191 -6.31 3.72 -17.61
CA ALA A 191 -5.06 4.45 -17.47
C ALA A 191 -3.85 3.53 -17.66
N LEU A 192 -3.84 2.36 -17.03
CA LEU A 192 -2.80 1.34 -17.20
C LEU A 192 -2.76 0.81 -18.65
N ALA A 193 -3.92 0.57 -19.26
CA ALA A 193 -4.03 0.16 -20.65
C ALA A 193 -3.53 1.25 -21.61
N ALA A 194 -3.82 2.52 -21.33
CA ALA A 194 -3.31 3.67 -22.08
C ALA A 194 -1.80 3.84 -21.92
N MET A 195 -1.27 3.68 -20.71
CA MET A 195 0.17 3.66 -20.42
C MET A 195 0.88 2.60 -21.27
N LEU A 196 0.40 1.35 -21.25
CA LEU A 196 0.99 0.27 -22.06
C LEU A 196 0.85 0.52 -23.56
N ALA A 197 -0.30 1.02 -24.03
CA ALA A 197 -0.49 1.36 -25.43
C ALA A 197 0.39 2.54 -25.88
N GLY A 198 0.79 3.43 -24.97
CA GLY A 198 1.74 4.50 -25.22
C GLY A 198 3.16 3.99 -25.53
N LEU A 199 3.51 2.77 -25.10
CA LEU A 199 4.79 2.14 -25.41
C LEU A 199 4.86 1.69 -26.88
N SER A 200 5.99 1.90 -27.53
CA SER A 200 6.31 1.34 -28.84
C SER A 200 6.48 -0.18 -28.76
N ALA A 201 6.44 -0.87 -29.90
CA ALA A 201 6.66 -2.32 -29.94
C ALA A 201 8.02 -2.76 -29.34
N SER A 202 9.06 -1.93 -29.47
CA SER A 202 10.38 -2.20 -28.88
C SER A 202 10.41 -1.95 -27.37
N GLU A 203 9.65 -0.99 -26.87
CA GLU A 203 9.52 -0.71 -25.45
C GLU A 203 8.65 -1.77 -24.77
N LEU A 204 7.55 -2.20 -25.39
CA LEU A 204 6.76 -3.35 -24.94
C LEU A 204 7.61 -4.62 -24.83
N SER A 205 8.50 -4.86 -25.81
CA SER A 205 9.40 -6.02 -25.74
C SER A 205 10.36 -5.97 -24.54
N GLN A 206 10.72 -4.77 -24.06
CA GLN A 206 11.55 -4.57 -22.86
C GLN A 206 10.72 -4.60 -21.57
N ALA A 207 9.48 -4.13 -21.61
CA ALA A 207 8.54 -4.17 -20.50
C ALA A 207 8.00 -5.59 -20.22
N ALA A 208 8.14 -6.52 -21.16
CA ALA A 208 7.57 -7.86 -21.06
C ALA A 208 8.16 -8.66 -19.89
N LEU A 209 7.27 -9.11 -18.99
CA LEU A 209 7.61 -9.95 -17.85
C LEU A 209 7.60 -11.45 -18.22
N SER A 210 8.54 -12.18 -17.63
CA SER A 210 8.57 -13.65 -17.70
C SER A 210 7.60 -14.28 -16.69
N GLY A 211 7.21 -15.54 -16.92
CA GLY A 211 6.31 -16.26 -16.03
C GLY A 211 4.82 -16.06 -16.35
N SER A 212 3.98 -16.43 -15.38
CA SER A 212 2.53 -16.35 -15.42
C SER A 212 2.03 -15.70 -14.13
N PHE A 213 0.99 -14.88 -14.25
CA PHE A 213 0.40 -14.15 -13.14
C PHE A 213 -1.06 -14.58 -13.00
N SER A 214 -1.39 -15.24 -11.89
CA SER A 214 -2.76 -15.62 -11.56
C SER A 214 -3.37 -14.72 -10.50
N ASP A 215 -2.57 -13.89 -9.83
CA ASP A 215 -2.95 -12.94 -8.80
C ASP A 215 -1.88 -11.83 -8.71
N VAL A 216 -2.16 -10.79 -7.93
CA VAL A 216 -1.16 -9.79 -7.52
C VAL A 216 -0.05 -10.46 -6.71
N VAL A 217 1.19 -9.99 -6.85
CA VAL A 217 2.36 -10.61 -6.20
C VAL A 217 2.46 -10.20 -4.74
N LEU A 218 2.08 -8.95 -4.40
CA LEU A 218 2.13 -8.39 -3.04
C LEU A 218 0.74 -8.20 -2.43
N GLY A 219 -0.15 -9.18 -2.62
CA GLY A 219 -1.45 -9.26 -1.94
C GLY A 219 -1.36 -9.54 -0.42
N PRO A 220 -2.47 -9.93 0.22
CA PRO A 220 -2.50 -10.16 1.67
C PRO A 220 -1.46 -11.17 2.14
N GLY A 221 -0.77 -10.86 3.25
CA GLY A 221 0.23 -11.73 3.88
C GLY A 221 1.58 -11.78 3.16
N ARG A 222 1.84 -10.85 2.22
CA ARG A 222 3.11 -10.69 1.50
C ARG A 222 3.79 -9.38 1.87
N ASP A 223 3.71 -9.04 3.15
CA ASP A 223 4.14 -7.76 3.71
C ASP A 223 5.66 -7.61 3.69
N GLY A 224 6.14 -6.48 3.15
CA GLY A 224 7.57 -6.20 3.01
C GLY A 224 8.32 -7.10 2.00
N GLU A 225 7.62 -7.94 1.21
CA GLU A 225 8.24 -8.89 0.28
C GLU A 225 8.53 -8.28 -1.12
N PHE A 226 8.80 -6.97 -1.19
CA PHE A 226 9.12 -6.27 -2.43
C PHE A 226 10.32 -6.92 -3.16
N PRO A 227 10.23 -7.21 -4.47
CA PRO A 227 11.35 -7.77 -5.22
C PRO A 227 12.56 -6.85 -5.27
N LEU A 228 13.69 -7.34 -4.79
CA LEU A 228 14.97 -6.61 -4.76
C LEU A 228 15.56 -6.28 -6.15
N THR A 229 14.98 -6.80 -7.23
CA THR A 229 15.48 -6.59 -8.59
C THR A 229 14.33 -6.11 -9.47
N PRO A 230 14.36 -4.83 -9.89
CA PRO A 230 13.37 -4.30 -10.79
C PRO A 230 13.30 -5.10 -12.09
N SER A 231 12.11 -5.19 -12.66
CA SER A 231 11.86 -5.92 -13.92
C SER A 231 10.98 -5.09 -14.84
N GLY A 232 11.29 -5.12 -16.14
CA GLY A 232 10.57 -4.35 -17.16
C GLY A 232 11.39 -3.20 -17.72
N ILE A 233 10.72 -2.21 -18.30
CA ILE A 233 11.36 -1.02 -18.88
C ILE A 233 11.47 0.10 -17.85
N ALA A 234 12.66 0.67 -17.70
CA ALA A 234 12.87 1.84 -16.87
C ALA A 234 12.20 3.08 -17.49
N CYS A 235 11.51 3.86 -16.67
CA CYS A 235 10.86 5.10 -17.08
C CYS A 235 11.86 6.17 -17.54
N SER A 236 13.13 6.12 -17.12
CA SER A 236 14.21 6.95 -17.67
C SER A 236 14.44 6.77 -19.17
N ASN A 237 14.00 5.63 -19.74
CA ASN A 237 14.12 5.34 -21.17
C ASN A 237 12.89 5.78 -21.97
N LEU A 238 11.86 6.29 -21.30
CA LEU A 238 10.61 6.71 -21.92
C LEU A 238 10.64 8.19 -22.30
N THR A 239 9.79 8.56 -23.26
CA THR A 239 9.55 9.97 -23.59
C THR A 239 8.76 10.67 -22.48
N ALA A 240 8.83 11.99 -22.40
CA ALA A 240 8.06 12.77 -21.43
C ALA A 240 6.54 12.50 -21.51
N SER A 241 5.99 12.30 -22.72
CA SER A 241 4.57 11.96 -22.87
C SER A 241 4.21 10.56 -22.40
N GLN A 242 5.14 9.61 -22.46
CA GLN A 242 4.95 8.27 -21.91
C GLN A 242 5.09 8.29 -20.38
N GLN A 243 6.06 9.02 -19.85
CA GLN A 243 6.23 9.26 -18.41
C GLN A 243 4.96 9.87 -17.79
N GLU A 244 4.34 10.83 -18.47
CA GLU A 244 3.08 11.41 -18.03
C GLU A 244 1.96 10.35 -17.93
N LEU A 245 1.89 9.39 -18.86
CA LEU A 245 0.91 8.30 -18.77
C LEU A 245 1.16 7.38 -17.58
N VAL A 246 2.43 7.19 -17.17
CA VAL A 246 2.76 6.44 -15.94
C VAL A 246 2.24 7.17 -14.72
N LEU A 247 2.49 8.47 -14.64
CA LEU A 247 2.02 9.31 -13.55
C LEU A 247 0.49 9.37 -13.51
N THR A 248 -0.17 9.52 -14.65
CA THR A 248 -1.64 9.45 -14.74
C THR A 248 -2.18 8.09 -14.24
N ALA A 249 -1.48 6.99 -14.53
CA ALA A 249 -1.89 5.68 -14.01
C ALA A 249 -1.71 5.57 -12.49
N MET A 250 -0.70 6.22 -11.91
CA MET A 250 -0.53 6.33 -10.46
C MET A 250 -1.60 7.22 -9.82
N ASP A 251 -1.99 8.31 -10.49
CA ASP A 251 -2.94 9.31 -9.97
C ASP A 251 -4.26 8.68 -9.52
N PHE A 252 -4.80 7.70 -10.26
CA PHE A 252 -6.05 7.02 -9.88
C PHE A 252 -5.95 6.26 -8.55
N TYR A 253 -4.81 5.65 -8.23
CA TYR A 253 -4.60 5.05 -6.91
C TYR A 253 -4.40 6.09 -5.81
N LEU A 254 -3.81 7.24 -6.16
CA LEU A 254 -3.56 8.32 -5.21
C LEU A 254 -4.84 9.09 -4.86
N ASP A 255 -5.75 9.22 -5.82
CA ASP A 255 -7.03 9.91 -5.69
C ASP A 255 -8.04 9.15 -4.79
N ASP A 256 -7.68 7.96 -4.31
CA ASP A 256 -8.34 7.26 -3.21
C ASP A 256 -8.03 7.84 -1.82
N LEU A 257 -7.09 8.77 -1.75
CA LEU A 257 -6.79 9.57 -0.58
C LEU A 257 -7.38 10.99 -0.72
N ASP A 258 -7.32 11.76 0.36
CA ASP A 258 -7.57 13.20 0.25
C ASP A 258 -6.55 13.88 -0.69
N ALA A 259 -6.97 14.98 -1.31
CA ALA A 259 -6.20 15.66 -2.35
C ALA A 259 -4.82 16.19 -1.89
N GLU A 260 -4.64 16.49 -0.59
CA GLU A 260 -3.34 16.94 -0.07
C GLU A 260 -2.37 15.75 0.03
N SER A 261 -2.85 14.63 0.57
CA SER A 261 -2.08 13.37 0.64
C SER A 261 -1.74 12.82 -0.75
N ALA A 262 -2.70 12.85 -1.68
CA ALA A 262 -2.51 12.44 -3.07
C ALA A 262 -1.41 13.28 -3.74
N ALA A 263 -1.48 14.61 -3.63
CA ALA A 263 -0.48 15.51 -4.22
C ALA A 263 0.92 15.32 -3.61
N TRP A 264 1.00 15.04 -2.31
CA TRP A 264 2.27 14.77 -1.63
C TRP A 264 2.95 13.48 -2.15
N LEU A 265 2.22 12.37 -2.19
CA LEU A 265 2.74 11.09 -2.69
C LEU A 265 3.06 11.17 -4.19
N ARG A 266 2.21 11.87 -4.96
CA ARG A 266 2.42 12.14 -6.38
C ARG A 266 3.74 12.86 -6.63
N GLY A 267 4.08 13.84 -5.79
CA GLY A 267 5.36 14.55 -5.88
C GLY A 267 6.57 13.66 -5.59
N ILE A 268 6.44 12.73 -4.63
CA ILE A 268 7.48 11.73 -4.34
C ILE A 268 7.68 10.81 -5.55
N TYR A 269 6.60 10.20 -6.06
CA TYR A 269 6.68 9.26 -7.18
C TYR A 269 7.18 9.92 -8.47
N GLU A 270 6.82 11.20 -8.71
CA GLU A 270 7.38 11.97 -9.83
C GLU A 270 8.88 12.18 -9.68
N SER A 271 9.36 12.49 -8.47
CA SER A 271 10.80 12.70 -8.22
C SER A 271 11.63 11.42 -8.38
N GLU A 272 11.00 10.26 -8.16
CA GLU A 272 11.62 8.93 -8.27
C GLU A 272 11.41 8.29 -9.65
N LEU A 273 10.63 8.93 -10.53
CA LEU A 273 10.13 8.33 -11.76
C LEU A 273 11.24 7.80 -12.67
N ALA A 274 12.43 8.40 -12.68
CA ALA A 274 13.54 7.90 -13.49
C ALA A 274 13.96 6.46 -13.12
N ASP A 275 13.82 6.09 -11.85
CA ASP A 275 14.17 4.78 -11.29
C ASP A 275 12.95 3.85 -11.16
N THR A 276 11.79 4.25 -11.69
CA THR A 276 10.57 3.44 -11.74
C THR A 276 10.51 2.60 -13.00
N TYR A 277 10.02 1.37 -12.89
CA TYR A 277 9.93 0.38 -13.97
C TYR A 277 8.49 0.02 -14.28
N ILE A 278 8.22 -0.19 -15.57
CA ILE A 278 6.94 -0.72 -16.05
C ILE A 278 7.17 -2.15 -16.52
N GLY A 279 6.47 -3.09 -15.90
CA GLY A 279 6.42 -4.49 -16.30
C GLY A 279 5.02 -4.88 -16.76
N TYR A 280 4.89 -5.71 -17.79
CA TYR A 280 3.59 -6.28 -18.14
C TYR A 280 3.68 -7.70 -18.70
N LYS A 281 2.57 -8.43 -18.59
CA LYS A 281 2.32 -9.72 -19.24
C LYS A 281 1.00 -9.61 -20.00
N GLY A 282 1.02 -9.95 -21.28
CA GLY A 282 -0.19 -9.97 -22.10
C GLY A 282 0.12 -9.97 -23.59
N THR A 283 -0.92 -9.85 -24.41
CA THR A 283 -0.80 -9.84 -25.88
C THR A 283 -1.21 -8.51 -26.54
N GLY A 284 -1.28 -7.45 -25.73
CA GLY A 284 -1.65 -6.11 -26.19
C GLY A 284 -0.72 -5.54 -27.26
N THR A 285 -1.28 -4.61 -28.04
CA THR A 285 -0.66 -4.00 -29.22
C THR A 285 -0.45 -2.51 -29.01
N SER A 286 0.79 -2.05 -29.24
CA SER A 286 1.16 -0.63 -29.22
C SER A 286 0.17 0.25 -29.99
N GLY A 287 -0.24 1.37 -29.38
CA GLY A 287 -1.21 2.31 -29.91
C GLY A 287 -2.68 1.87 -29.82
N VAL A 288 -2.98 0.71 -29.21
CA VAL A 288 -4.35 0.16 -29.07
C VAL A 288 -4.66 -0.14 -27.60
N PRO A 289 -5.12 0.85 -26.80
CA PRO A 289 -5.42 0.67 -25.38
C PRO A 289 -6.34 -0.52 -25.09
N SER A 290 -7.43 -0.67 -25.84
CA SER A 290 -8.41 -1.75 -25.67
C SER A 290 -7.89 -3.17 -25.93
N SER A 291 -6.61 -3.34 -26.24
CA SER A 291 -5.96 -4.65 -26.41
C SER A 291 -5.12 -5.07 -25.20
N PHE A 292 -4.93 -4.18 -24.22
CA PHE A 292 -4.26 -4.47 -22.96
C PHE A 292 -5.30 -4.76 -21.87
N LEU A 293 -4.92 -5.61 -20.91
CA LEU A 293 -5.77 -6.02 -19.78
C LEU A 293 -7.12 -6.62 -20.21
N ALA A 294 -7.20 -7.12 -21.44
CA ALA A 294 -8.43 -7.58 -22.07
C ALA A 294 -8.60 -9.11 -22.01
N SER A 295 -7.61 -9.83 -21.46
CA SER A 295 -7.60 -11.29 -21.37
C SER A 295 -7.24 -11.77 -19.96
N HIS A 296 -7.75 -12.95 -19.60
CA HIS A 296 -7.33 -13.65 -18.39
C HIS A 296 -5.80 -13.83 -18.35
N ALA A 297 -5.21 -13.66 -17.17
CA ALA A 297 -3.78 -13.65 -16.89
C ALA A 297 -2.98 -12.50 -17.56
N ASP A 298 -3.66 -11.50 -18.14
CA ASP A 298 -3.01 -10.22 -18.39
C ASP A 298 -2.65 -9.58 -17.03
N TYR A 299 -1.48 -8.97 -16.96
CA TYR A 299 -0.93 -8.37 -15.74
C TYR A 299 -0.08 -7.16 -16.10
N VAL A 300 -0.09 -6.15 -15.24
CA VAL A 300 0.80 -4.99 -15.32
C VAL A 300 1.29 -4.61 -13.94
N ARG A 301 2.50 -4.07 -13.88
CA ARG A 301 3.12 -3.54 -12.68
C ARG A 301 3.86 -2.24 -12.94
N ILE A 302 3.73 -1.31 -11.99
CA ILE A 302 4.61 -0.16 -11.80
C ILE A 302 5.43 -0.41 -10.54
N ASP A 303 6.75 -0.36 -10.65
CA ASP A 303 7.72 -0.82 -9.64
C ASP A 303 8.86 0.18 -9.54
N GLY A 304 8.81 1.06 -8.54
CA GLY A 304 9.79 2.12 -8.30
C GLY A 304 10.29 2.16 -6.86
N PRO A 305 11.16 3.12 -6.52
CA PRO A 305 11.79 3.18 -5.20
C PRO A 305 10.81 3.24 -4.02
N SER A 306 9.76 4.07 -4.11
CA SER A 306 8.65 4.04 -3.15
C SER A 306 7.44 3.28 -3.70
N VAL A 307 7.07 3.45 -4.98
CA VAL A 307 5.76 3.00 -5.50
C VAL A 307 5.75 1.54 -6.00
N TRP A 308 4.72 0.80 -5.61
CA TRP A 308 4.39 -0.52 -6.14
C TRP A 308 2.90 -0.61 -6.48
N ILE A 309 2.57 -0.74 -7.76
CA ILE A 309 1.19 -0.92 -8.23
C ILE A 309 1.11 -2.15 -9.10
N GLU A 310 0.14 -3.03 -8.87
CA GLU A 310 -0.13 -4.19 -9.71
C GLU A 310 -1.60 -4.22 -10.13
N PHE A 311 -1.86 -4.71 -11.32
CA PHE A 311 -3.21 -5.01 -11.79
C PHE A 311 -3.19 -6.33 -12.56
N VAL A 312 -4.13 -7.22 -12.26
CA VAL A 312 -4.23 -8.56 -12.86
C VAL A 312 -5.67 -8.90 -13.26
N CYS A 313 -5.81 -9.49 -14.44
CA CYS A 313 -7.06 -10.00 -14.96
C CYS A 313 -7.21 -11.48 -14.59
N GLN A 314 -7.77 -11.78 -13.42
CA GLN A 314 -8.01 -13.16 -12.97
C GLN A 314 -9.21 -13.80 -13.67
N ASN A 315 -9.29 -15.13 -13.58
CA ASN A 315 -10.54 -15.85 -13.88
C ASN A 315 -11.60 -15.51 -12.84
N GLY A 316 -12.81 -15.21 -13.29
CA GLY A 316 -13.96 -15.01 -12.40
C GLY A 316 -14.27 -16.23 -11.54
N VAL A 317 -14.65 -15.97 -10.29
CA VAL A 317 -14.94 -17.00 -9.29
C VAL A 317 -16.43 -17.34 -9.32
N VAL A 318 -17.28 -16.33 -9.44
CA VAL A 318 -18.75 -16.48 -9.43
C VAL A 318 -19.33 -16.44 -10.84
N PHE A 319 -18.80 -15.58 -11.69
CA PHE A 319 -19.22 -15.37 -13.06
C PHE A 319 -18.13 -15.80 -14.04
N ASN A 320 -18.53 -16.24 -15.24
CA ASN A 320 -17.59 -16.56 -16.30
C ASN A 320 -17.16 -15.28 -17.06
N GLN A 321 -16.36 -14.46 -16.39
CA GLN A 321 -15.80 -13.20 -16.89
C GLN A 321 -14.45 -12.91 -16.23
N ILE A 322 -13.82 -11.80 -16.58
CA ILE A 322 -12.60 -11.35 -15.89
C ILE A 322 -12.97 -10.82 -14.50
N HIS A 323 -12.18 -11.23 -13.50
CA HIS A 323 -12.18 -10.66 -12.15
C HIS A 323 -10.90 -9.87 -11.98
N TYR A 324 -11.01 -8.56 -11.76
CA TYR A 324 -9.82 -7.74 -11.54
C TYR A 324 -9.38 -7.84 -10.10
N HIS A 325 -8.07 -7.99 -9.90
CA HIS A 325 -7.40 -7.64 -8.64
C HIS A 325 -6.37 -6.57 -8.93
N SER A 326 -6.24 -5.64 -8.00
CA SER A 326 -5.21 -4.62 -8.01
C SER A 326 -4.70 -4.38 -6.59
N VAL A 327 -3.44 -4.02 -6.47
CA VAL A 327 -2.84 -3.61 -5.20
C VAL A 327 -1.94 -2.42 -5.44
N TRP A 328 -2.02 -1.44 -4.54
CA TRP A 328 -1.08 -0.34 -4.41
C TRP A 328 -0.40 -0.42 -3.04
N ARG A 329 0.93 -0.38 -3.05
CA ARG A 329 1.81 -0.33 -1.89
C ARG A 329 2.86 0.76 -2.06
N ASP A 330 3.29 1.35 -0.96
CA ASP A 330 4.46 2.23 -0.88
C ASP A 330 5.53 1.54 -0.03
N GLU A 331 6.66 1.15 -0.60
CA GLU A 331 7.74 0.40 0.07
C GLU A 331 8.31 1.13 1.29
N GLU A 332 8.28 2.46 1.30
CA GLU A 332 8.85 3.28 2.39
C GLU A 332 7.79 3.74 3.40
N ARG A 333 6.50 3.58 3.09
CA ARG A 333 5.38 4.14 3.88
C ARG A 333 4.25 3.14 4.10
N ASP A 334 4.47 1.87 3.82
CA ASP A 334 3.44 0.85 3.95
C ASP A 334 2.99 0.71 5.39
N TYR A 335 1.68 0.70 5.63
CA TYR A 335 1.09 0.79 6.96
C TYR A 335 1.58 2.00 7.77
N GLY A 336 1.99 3.06 7.07
CA GLY A 336 2.71 4.21 7.59
C GLY A 336 4.07 3.84 8.18
N ASP A 337 4.80 2.94 7.51
CA ASP A 337 5.90 2.08 8.02
C ASP A 337 5.91 2.03 9.54
N TYR A 338 4.83 1.37 9.95
CA TYR A 338 4.40 1.08 11.30
C TYR A 338 4.58 2.23 12.27
N LEU A 339 3.98 3.34 11.85
CA LEU A 339 3.81 4.60 12.56
C LEU A 339 5.14 5.23 13.00
N THR A 340 6.15 5.05 12.15
CA THR A 340 7.42 5.80 12.06
C THR A 340 8.35 5.68 13.28
N ALA A 341 9.23 4.67 13.24
CA ALA A 341 10.14 4.29 14.30
C ALA A 341 11.09 5.41 14.85
N THR A 342 11.00 5.71 16.16
CA THR A 342 12.08 6.30 16.99
C THR A 342 12.29 5.49 18.26
N THR A 343 13.52 5.00 18.51
CA THR A 343 14.00 4.69 19.88
C THR A 343 14.64 5.96 20.43
N SER A 344 14.00 6.63 21.38
CA SER A 344 14.60 7.83 22.01
C SER A 344 15.70 7.41 22.98
N ILE A 345 16.95 7.77 22.68
CA ILE A 345 17.81 8.64 23.50
C ILE A 345 18.83 9.39 22.59
N ASP A 346 18.64 10.71 22.47
CA ASP A 346 19.56 11.83 22.09
C ASP A 346 20.52 11.71 20.87
N GLU A 347 20.35 12.57 19.84
CA GLU A 347 21.07 13.84 19.61
C GLU A 347 20.87 14.42 18.17
N ASP A 348 20.70 15.75 18.12
CA ASP A 348 20.92 16.78 17.07
C ASP A 348 20.62 16.56 15.55
N PRO A 349 20.17 17.62 14.83
CA PRO A 349 19.69 17.50 13.45
C PRO A 349 20.84 17.54 12.44
N VAL A 350 20.97 16.52 11.58
CA VAL A 350 21.91 16.55 10.44
C VAL A 350 21.33 15.89 9.18
N ASP A 351 21.23 16.74 8.14
CA ASP A 351 21.35 16.54 6.68
C ASP A 351 20.87 15.21 6.05
N SER A 352 19.85 15.32 5.20
CA SER A 352 19.07 14.25 4.56
C SER A 352 19.64 13.76 3.22
N SER A 353 20.96 13.51 3.10
CA SER A 353 21.56 13.21 1.79
C SER A 353 22.46 11.97 1.69
N SER A 354 22.48 11.03 2.65
CA SER A 354 23.17 9.74 2.46
C SER A 354 22.37 8.55 3.02
N GLN A 355 21.67 7.81 2.15
CA GLN A 355 21.05 6.53 2.52
C GLN A 355 22.08 5.40 2.38
N SER A 356 23.00 5.26 3.33
CA SER A 356 24.10 4.30 3.23
C SER A 356 23.77 2.87 3.68
N VAL A 357 22.61 2.60 4.28
CA VAL A 357 22.22 1.26 4.77
C VAL A 357 20.96 0.77 4.04
N LEU A 358 21.01 -0.45 3.51
CA LEU A 358 19.92 -1.11 2.77
C LEU A 358 19.13 -2.14 3.57
N ALA A 359 19.81 -2.93 4.41
CA ALA A 359 19.19 -4.04 5.14
C ALA A 359 20.06 -4.42 6.33
N LEU A 360 19.45 -4.89 7.41
CA LEU A 360 20.10 -5.52 8.57
C LEU A 360 19.28 -6.75 8.97
N SER A 361 19.91 -7.91 9.02
CA SER A 361 19.26 -9.15 9.47
C SER A 361 20.24 -10.02 10.26
N ASN A 362 19.72 -11.04 10.94
CA ASN A 362 20.58 -12.05 11.54
C ASN A 362 20.01 -13.46 11.33
N TYR A 363 20.89 -14.43 11.03
CA TYR A 363 20.50 -15.84 10.91
C TYR A 363 21.57 -16.75 11.54
N PRO A 364 21.16 -17.75 12.35
CA PRO A 364 19.78 -18.03 12.77
C PRO A 364 19.23 -17.03 13.80
N ASN A 365 17.90 -16.85 13.82
CA ASN A 365 17.17 -16.15 14.86
C ASN A 365 15.83 -16.89 15.11
N PRO A 366 15.60 -17.51 16.28
CA PRO A 366 16.44 -17.53 17.47
C PRO A 366 17.72 -18.38 17.33
N PHE A 367 18.70 -18.19 18.23
CA PHE A 367 19.97 -18.95 18.21
C PHE A 367 20.50 -19.24 19.62
N ARG A 368 21.40 -20.24 19.74
CA ARG A 368 21.94 -20.69 21.03
C ARG A 368 23.24 -20.02 21.44
N SER A 369 24.24 -20.05 20.55
CA SER A 369 25.62 -19.62 20.86
C SER A 369 26.17 -18.60 19.88
N ALA A 370 25.74 -18.62 18.62
CA ALA A 370 26.15 -17.63 17.64
C ALA A 370 25.08 -17.38 16.57
N THR A 371 25.10 -16.19 15.99
CA THR A 371 24.29 -15.79 14.82
C THR A 371 25.14 -14.96 13.88
N THR A 372 24.89 -15.02 12.58
CA THR A 372 25.53 -14.15 11.61
C THR A 372 24.64 -12.94 11.37
N VAL A 373 25.15 -11.75 11.69
CA VAL A 373 24.51 -10.47 11.39
C VAL A 373 24.94 -10.03 10.00
N ALA A 374 24.01 -9.93 9.06
CA ALA A 374 24.26 -9.54 7.68
C ALA A 374 23.68 -8.14 7.42
N PHE A 375 24.40 -7.32 6.66
CA PHE A 375 23.95 -6.00 6.25
C PHE A 375 24.51 -5.59 4.90
N THR A 376 23.81 -4.69 4.20
CA THR A 376 24.24 -4.18 2.88
C THR A 376 24.37 -2.66 2.92
N LEU A 377 25.46 -2.15 2.36
CA LEU A 377 25.72 -0.71 2.24
C LEU A 377 25.52 -0.25 0.78
N ARG A 378 24.83 0.88 0.56
CA ARG A 378 24.67 1.48 -0.78
C ARG A 378 25.98 2.09 -1.28
N GLU A 379 26.75 2.66 -0.37
CA GLU A 379 28.00 3.37 -0.65
C GLU A 379 29.02 3.11 0.46
N GLU A 380 30.25 3.61 0.29
CA GLU A 380 31.25 3.54 1.35
C GLU A 380 30.81 4.36 2.57
N ALA A 381 30.81 3.75 3.75
CA ALA A 381 30.37 4.41 4.98
C ALA A 381 31.19 3.99 6.20
N ASN A 382 31.31 4.89 7.17
CA ASN A 382 31.82 4.55 8.49
C ASN A 382 30.75 3.77 9.26
N VAL A 383 30.97 2.47 9.44
CA VAL A 383 30.03 1.55 10.06
C VAL A 383 30.36 1.33 11.52
N ARG A 384 29.33 1.34 12.37
CA ARG A 384 29.37 0.89 13.76
C ARG A 384 28.22 -0.09 14.01
N LEU A 385 28.56 -1.32 14.38
CA LEU A 385 27.61 -2.39 14.69
C LEU A 385 27.73 -2.75 16.16
N ASP A 386 26.73 -2.41 16.96
CA ASP A 386 26.71 -2.59 18.42
C ASP A 386 25.56 -3.53 18.83
N VAL A 387 25.75 -4.32 19.88
CA VAL A 387 24.69 -5.15 20.49
C VAL A 387 24.31 -4.57 21.85
N PHE A 388 23.00 -4.50 22.13
CA PHE A 388 22.42 -3.98 23.37
C PHE A 388 21.52 -5.01 24.03
N ASP A 389 21.44 -4.95 25.36
CA ASP A 389 20.45 -5.68 26.15
C ASP A 389 19.09 -4.93 26.19
N PRO A 390 18.01 -5.52 26.73
CA PRO A 390 16.69 -4.88 26.78
C PRO A 390 16.61 -3.61 27.63
N SER A 391 17.61 -3.33 28.47
CA SER A 391 17.69 -2.08 29.23
C SER A 391 18.39 -0.96 28.47
N GLY A 392 18.81 -1.21 27.23
CA GLY A 392 19.59 -0.27 26.42
C GLY A 392 21.07 -0.22 26.78
N LYS A 393 21.55 -1.12 27.65
CA LYS A 393 22.97 -1.19 27.98
C LYS A 393 23.70 -1.91 26.86
N LYS A 394 24.77 -1.29 26.36
CA LYS A 394 25.63 -1.91 25.35
C LYS A 394 26.34 -3.13 25.90
N VAL A 395 26.20 -4.25 25.19
CA VAL A 395 26.81 -5.55 25.47
C VAL A 395 28.15 -5.66 24.75
N GLU A 396 28.18 -5.38 23.45
CA GLU A 396 29.37 -5.60 22.61
C GLU A 396 29.36 -4.69 21.36
N THR A 397 30.52 -4.45 20.77
CA THR A 397 30.67 -3.80 19.45
C THR A 397 31.24 -4.84 18.47
N LEU A 398 30.47 -5.23 17.46
CA LEU A 398 30.83 -6.26 16.48
C LEU A 398 31.67 -5.72 15.33
N ALA A 399 31.44 -4.47 14.91
CA ALA A 399 32.20 -3.80 13.87
C ALA A 399 32.29 -2.30 14.14
N SER A 400 33.42 -1.67 13.81
CA SER A 400 33.61 -0.22 13.92
C SER A 400 34.70 0.24 12.96
N ASN A 401 34.37 0.35 11.68
CA ASN A 401 35.33 0.67 10.62
C ASN A 401 34.63 1.19 9.36
N VAL A 402 35.39 1.83 8.48
CA VAL A 402 34.92 2.19 7.14
C VAL A 402 34.80 0.92 6.30
N LEU A 403 33.67 0.76 5.64
CA LEU A 403 33.34 -0.38 4.77
C LEU A 403 32.86 0.16 3.42
N SER A 404 33.29 -0.50 2.33
CA SER A 404 32.84 -0.17 0.97
C SER A 404 31.37 -0.56 0.75
N ALA A 405 30.76 -0.02 -0.31
CA ALA A 405 29.47 -0.47 -0.81
C ALA A 405 29.43 -2.01 -0.99
N GLY A 406 28.26 -2.61 -0.78
CA GLY A 406 28.03 -4.04 -0.94
C GLY A 406 27.60 -4.76 0.35
N ALA A 407 27.51 -6.09 0.27
CA ALA A 407 27.06 -6.94 1.36
C ALA A 407 28.21 -7.30 2.32
N HIS A 408 27.91 -7.26 3.61
CA HIS A 408 28.81 -7.55 4.72
C HIS A 408 28.15 -8.50 5.71
N ALA A 409 28.95 -9.29 6.41
CA ALA A 409 28.47 -10.22 7.42
C ALA A 409 29.46 -10.31 8.59
N VAL A 410 28.94 -10.28 9.81
CA VAL A 410 29.72 -10.37 11.05
C VAL A 410 29.05 -11.40 11.97
N GLU A 411 29.82 -12.36 12.45
CA GLU A 411 29.33 -13.33 13.44
C GLU A 411 29.30 -12.71 14.83
N TRP A 412 28.18 -12.84 15.54
CA TRP A 412 28.09 -12.55 16.96
C TRP A 412 28.11 -13.84 17.77
N ASN A 413 29.11 -14.01 18.64
CA ASN A 413 29.19 -15.12 19.59
C ASN A 413 28.59 -14.73 20.95
N ALA A 414 27.38 -15.21 21.21
CA ALA A 414 26.60 -14.94 22.41
C ALA A 414 26.79 -16.00 23.52
N SER A 415 27.86 -16.80 23.48
CA SER A 415 28.07 -17.90 24.43
C SER A 415 28.16 -17.44 25.89
N ASP A 416 28.58 -16.19 26.13
CA ASP A 416 28.78 -15.61 27.46
C ASP A 416 27.65 -14.67 27.91
N VAL A 417 26.57 -14.52 27.13
CA VAL A 417 25.44 -13.62 27.47
C VAL A 417 24.17 -14.40 27.86
N PRO A 418 23.39 -13.98 28.88
CA PRO A 418 22.17 -14.69 29.28
C PRO A 418 21.19 -14.93 28.13
N GLY A 419 20.36 -15.99 28.23
CA GLY A 419 19.23 -16.16 27.31
C GLY A 419 18.24 -15.01 27.43
N GLY A 420 17.74 -14.50 26.32
CA GLY A 420 16.89 -13.33 26.30
C GLY A 420 16.89 -12.59 24.96
N VAL A 421 16.17 -11.47 24.93
CA VAL A 421 16.11 -10.56 23.79
C VAL A 421 17.33 -9.64 23.81
N TYR A 422 17.91 -9.40 22.65
CA TYR A 422 18.99 -8.44 22.41
C TYR A 422 18.67 -7.62 21.15
N PHE A 423 19.34 -6.48 21.00
CA PHE A 423 19.15 -5.58 19.86
C PHE A 423 20.50 -5.31 19.19
N CYS A 424 20.63 -5.67 17.92
CA CYS A 424 21.80 -5.33 17.11
C CYS A 424 21.53 -4.01 16.40
N ARG A 425 22.35 -2.98 16.61
CA ARG A 425 22.20 -1.66 16.01
C ARG A 425 23.35 -1.40 15.05
N LEU A 426 23.02 -1.22 13.78
CA LEU A 426 23.93 -0.78 12.73
C LEU A 426 23.78 0.73 12.55
N GLN A 427 24.88 1.46 12.68
CA GLN A 427 24.99 2.86 12.29
C GLN A 427 25.94 2.96 11.10
N ALA A 428 25.51 3.57 10.01
CA ALA A 428 26.39 3.93 8.90
C ALA A 428 26.06 5.35 8.46
N GLY A 429 27.02 6.27 8.59
CA GLY A 429 26.74 7.71 8.40
C GLY A 429 25.67 8.21 9.37
N SER A 430 24.63 8.88 8.85
CA SER A 430 23.47 9.37 9.61
C SER A 430 22.36 8.33 9.80
N LYS A 431 22.44 7.17 9.13
CA LYS A 431 21.42 6.12 9.22
C LYS A 431 21.70 5.16 10.37
N VAL A 432 20.65 4.81 11.10
CA VAL A 432 20.66 3.84 12.20
C VAL A 432 19.55 2.82 11.99
N VAL A 433 19.89 1.54 11.93
CA VAL A 433 18.95 0.42 11.78
C VAL A 433 19.15 -0.55 12.95
N THR A 434 18.06 -1.08 13.51
CA THR A 434 18.13 -2.01 14.65
C THR A 434 17.40 -3.32 14.35
N GLN A 435 18.05 -4.45 14.65
CA GLN A 435 17.51 -5.80 14.48
C GLN A 435 17.33 -6.47 15.86
N ARG A 436 16.12 -6.98 16.12
CA ARG A 436 15.83 -7.78 17.33
C ARG A 436 16.39 -9.20 17.18
N MET A 437 17.08 -9.67 18.21
CA MET A 437 17.72 -10.98 18.27
C MET A 437 17.24 -11.77 19.50
N LEU A 438 16.99 -13.07 19.36
CA LEU A 438 16.60 -13.94 20.46
C LEU A 438 17.67 -15.01 20.74
N VAL A 439 18.29 -14.94 21.91
CA VAL A 439 19.22 -15.96 22.42
C VAL A 439 18.43 -16.98 23.26
N VAL A 440 18.43 -18.24 22.84
CA VAL A 440 17.78 -19.36 23.54
C VAL A 440 18.81 -20.22 24.26
N ARG A 441 18.54 -20.59 25.52
CA ARG A 441 19.41 -21.45 26.34
C ARG A 441 18.84 -22.84 26.50
#